data_AF-A0AAE4DDP7-F1
#
_entry.id   AF-A0AAE4DDP7-F1
#
_cell.length_a   1.000
_cell.length_b   1.000
_cell.length_c   1.000
_cell.angle_alpha   90.00
_cell.angle_beta   90.00
_cell.angle_gamma   90.00
#
_symmetry.space_group_name_H-M   'P 1'
#
loop_
_entity.id
_entity.type
_entity.pdbx_description
1 polymer ?
#
loop_
_entity_poly.entity_id
_entity_poly.type
_entity_poly.pdbx_seq_one_letter_code
_entity_poly.pdbx_strand_id
1 'polypeptide(L)'
;VVEMKYGDSENLPFEDESYDAITVAFGVRNFENLEKGLAEMHRVLTKKGKTVIIEFSKPQHFPIKQLYNFYFKSILPNLGKWVSKDQRAYTYLPESVEAFPYGQKFLDVMESVGYTNTKCIPLTFGIASIYTGEK
;
A
#
# COMPACT_ATOMS: atom_id res chain seq x y z
N VAL A 1 -22.62 -14.43 -3.57
CA VAL A 1 -23.10 -13.14 -4.14
C VAL A 1 -21.92 -12.19 -4.15
N VAL A 2 -21.73 -11.41 -5.22
CA VAL A 2 -20.67 -10.39 -5.32
C VAL A 2 -21.36 -9.05 -5.53
N GLU A 3 -20.96 -8.05 -4.75
CA GLU A 3 -21.52 -6.69 -4.80
C GLU A 3 -20.38 -5.69 -5.03
N MET A 4 -20.66 -4.65 -5.80
CA MET A 4 -19.76 -3.52 -6.02
C MET A 4 -20.42 -2.26 -5.48
N LYS A 5 -19.69 -1.50 -4.64
CA LYS A 5 -20.17 -0.25 -4.07
C LYS A 5 -19.16 0.86 -4.29
N TYR A 6 -19.66 2.06 -4.52
CA TYR A 6 -18.86 3.26 -4.38
C TYR A 6 -18.65 3.55 -2.89
N GLY A 7 -17.43 3.88 -2.51
CA GLY A 7 -17.07 4.21 -1.14
C GLY A 7 -15.73 4.94 -1.11
N ASP A 8 -15.59 5.79 -0.11
CA ASP A 8 -14.31 6.40 0.24
C ASP A 8 -13.58 5.45 1.19
N SER A 9 -12.31 5.16 0.91
CA SER A 9 -11.51 4.28 1.78
C SER A 9 -11.21 4.93 3.14
N GLU A 10 -11.33 6.26 3.24
CA GLU A 10 -11.20 7.02 4.48
C GLU A 10 -12.53 7.28 5.18
N ASN A 11 -13.64 6.76 4.66
CA ASN A 11 -14.97 6.81 5.28
C ASN A 11 -15.83 5.67 4.70
N LEU A 12 -15.54 4.45 5.14
CA LEU A 12 -16.14 3.26 4.56
C LEU A 12 -17.64 3.20 4.92
N PRO A 13 -18.55 2.99 3.93
CA PRO A 13 -20.00 2.99 4.16
C PRO A 13 -20.49 1.65 4.72
N PHE A 14 -19.82 1.16 5.75
CA PHE A 14 -20.08 -0.11 6.41
C PHE A 14 -20.07 0.07 7.91
N GLU A 15 -20.88 -0.72 8.61
CA GLU A 15 -20.92 -0.75 10.07
C GLU A 15 -19.64 -1.36 10.64
N ASP A 16 -19.39 -1.10 11.91
CA ASP A 16 -18.31 -1.73 12.66
C ASP A 16 -18.42 -3.26 12.62
N GLU A 17 -17.28 -3.95 12.56
CA GLU A 17 -17.23 -5.43 12.62
C GLU A 17 -18.07 -6.13 11.54
N SER A 18 -18.16 -5.56 10.33
CA SER A 18 -18.92 -6.10 9.21
C SER A 18 -18.18 -7.16 8.38
N TYR A 19 -16.84 -7.19 8.42
CA TYR A 19 -16.02 -8.02 7.53
C TYR A 19 -14.97 -8.84 8.24
N ASP A 20 -14.85 -10.12 7.88
CA ASP A 20 -13.80 -11.01 8.39
C ASP A 20 -12.45 -10.81 7.72
N ALA A 21 -12.42 -10.26 6.51
CA ALA A 21 -11.17 -10.01 5.81
C ALA A 21 -11.27 -8.78 4.91
N ILE A 22 -10.18 -8.02 4.85
CA ILE A 22 -10.02 -6.89 3.93
C ILE A 22 -8.71 -7.06 3.17
N THR A 23 -8.78 -6.86 1.86
CA THR A 23 -7.59 -6.90 1.01
C THR A 23 -7.45 -5.64 0.19
N VAL A 24 -6.25 -5.08 0.12
CA VAL A 24 -5.94 -3.96 -0.78
C VAL A 24 -4.70 -4.30 -1.59
N ALA A 25 -4.77 -4.10 -2.90
CA ALA A 25 -3.65 -4.32 -3.80
C ALA A 25 -3.29 -3.03 -4.52
N PHE A 26 -2.10 -2.51 -4.24
CA PHE A 26 -1.53 -1.31 -4.87
C PHE A 26 -2.46 -0.09 -4.80
N GLY A 27 -3.20 0.05 -3.68
CA GLY A 27 -4.19 1.11 -3.47
C GLY A 27 -3.86 2.06 -2.33
N VAL A 28 -3.33 1.56 -1.21
CA VAL A 28 -3.17 2.33 0.04
C VAL A 28 -2.22 3.51 -0.09
N ARG A 29 -1.26 3.47 -1.03
CA ARG A 29 -0.36 4.61 -1.29
C ARG A 29 -1.08 5.86 -1.83
N ASN A 30 -2.33 5.70 -2.29
CA ASN A 30 -3.13 6.79 -2.84
C ASN A 30 -4.13 7.36 -1.83
N PHE A 31 -4.13 6.89 -0.57
CA PHE A 31 -4.94 7.52 0.47
C PHE A 31 -4.39 8.91 0.78
N GLU A 32 -5.26 9.91 0.87
CA GLU A 32 -4.86 11.27 1.24
C GLU A 32 -4.43 11.30 2.70
N ASN A 33 -5.17 10.59 3.55
CA ASN A 33 -4.83 10.30 4.94
C ASN A 33 -4.72 8.79 5.16
N LEU A 34 -3.48 8.30 5.10
CA LEU A 34 -3.18 6.88 5.26
C LEU A 34 -3.66 6.30 6.59
N GLU A 35 -3.43 7.01 7.70
CA GLU A 35 -3.85 6.57 9.04
C GLU A 35 -5.38 6.45 9.11
N LYS A 36 -6.10 7.44 8.59
CA LYS A 36 -7.57 7.44 8.57
C LYS A 36 -8.12 6.27 7.75
N GLY A 37 -7.57 6.03 6.56
CA GLY A 37 -7.98 4.89 5.73
C GLY A 37 -7.71 3.54 6.39
N LEU A 38 -6.54 3.38 7.04
CA LEU A 38 -6.21 2.16 7.77
C LEU A 38 -7.09 1.97 9.01
N ALA A 39 -7.43 3.05 9.71
CA ALA A 39 -8.34 3.04 10.85
C ALA A 39 -9.77 2.64 10.44
N GLU A 40 -10.27 3.14 9.30
CA GLU A 40 -11.57 2.73 8.76
C GLU A 40 -11.59 1.25 8.38
N MET A 41 -10.50 0.76 7.76
CA MET A 41 -10.35 -0.67 7.51
C MET A 41 -10.37 -1.48 8.82
N HIS A 42 -9.71 -1.02 9.89
CA HIS A 42 -9.72 -1.69 11.20
C HIS A 42 -11.11 -1.68 11.84
N ARG A 43 -11.82 -0.54 11.77
CA ARG A 43 -13.18 -0.36 12.31
C ARG A 43 -14.15 -1.39 11.76
N VAL A 44 -14.19 -1.55 10.44
CA VAL A 44 -15.14 -2.47 9.78
C VAL A 44 -14.72 -3.94 9.86
N LEU A 45 -13.50 -4.23 10.30
CA LEU A 45 -13.00 -5.60 10.50
C LEU A 45 -13.64 -6.23 11.75
N THR A 46 -13.96 -7.52 11.74
CA THR A 46 -14.43 -8.25 12.93
C THR A 46 -13.29 -8.45 13.93
N LYS A 47 -13.57 -8.78 15.19
CA LYS A 47 -12.56 -9.00 16.26
C LYS A 47 -11.52 -10.10 15.97
N LYS A 48 -11.79 -10.97 14.99
CA LYS A 48 -10.85 -12.01 14.53
C LYS A 48 -10.49 -11.82 13.05
N GLY A 49 -10.91 -10.69 12.48
CA GLY A 49 -10.73 -10.44 11.07
C GLY A 49 -9.30 -10.04 10.75
N LYS A 50 -8.95 -10.16 9.47
CA LYS A 50 -7.59 -9.95 8.98
C LYS A 50 -7.51 -8.99 7.81
N THR A 51 -6.56 -8.09 7.87
CA THR A 51 -6.17 -7.24 6.74
C THR A 51 -4.96 -7.82 6.03
N VAL A 52 -4.98 -7.84 4.69
CA VAL A 52 -3.84 -8.21 3.83
C VAL A 52 -3.65 -7.16 2.74
N ILE A 53 -2.55 -6.43 2.79
CA ILE A 53 -2.24 -5.34 1.86
C ILE A 53 -1.01 -5.71 1.07
N ILE A 54 -1.05 -5.62 -0.26
CA ILE A 54 0.15 -5.64 -1.09
C ILE A 54 0.40 -4.24 -1.65
N GLU A 55 1.60 -3.71 -1.46
CA GLU A 55 1.98 -2.39 -1.95
C GLU A 55 3.47 -2.36 -2.33
N PHE A 56 3.85 -1.38 -3.16
CA PHE A 56 5.26 -1.13 -3.48
C PHE A 56 6.06 -0.81 -2.22
N SER A 57 7.31 -1.27 -2.21
CA SER A 57 8.32 -0.92 -1.23
C SER A 57 9.65 -0.66 -1.96
N LYS A 58 10.78 -0.69 -1.24
CA LYS A 58 12.09 -0.46 -1.85
C LYS A 58 13.08 -1.56 -1.46
N PRO A 59 13.84 -2.12 -2.40
CA PRO A 59 14.94 -3.02 -2.10
C PRO A 59 15.99 -2.32 -1.23
N GLN A 60 16.42 -2.98 -0.15
CA GLN A 60 17.34 -2.38 0.82
C GLN A 60 18.81 -2.76 0.60
N HIS A 61 19.08 -3.87 -0.10
CA HIS A 61 20.41 -4.46 -0.18
C HIS A 61 21.03 -4.35 -1.58
N PHE A 62 22.37 -4.26 -1.60
CA PHE A 62 23.16 -4.39 -2.82
C PHE A 62 23.06 -5.83 -3.36
N PRO A 63 23.03 -6.04 -4.69
CA PRO A 63 23.09 -5.03 -5.77
C PRO A 63 21.72 -4.50 -6.20
N ILE A 64 20.63 -5.11 -5.72
CA ILE A 64 19.29 -4.85 -6.25
C ILE A 64 18.82 -3.42 -5.98
N LYS A 65 19.17 -2.85 -4.82
CA LYS A 65 18.87 -1.44 -4.50
C LYS A 65 19.40 -0.47 -5.56
N GLN A 66 20.62 -0.67 -6.03
CA GLN A 66 21.26 0.19 -7.03
C GLN A 66 20.58 0.05 -8.39
N LEU A 67 20.34 -1.19 -8.83
CA LEU A 67 19.66 -1.47 -10.09
C LEU A 67 18.25 -0.89 -10.11
N TYR A 68 17.50 -1.09 -9.02
CA TYR A 68 16.16 -0.54 -8.84
C TYR A 68 16.17 0.99 -8.92
N ASN A 69 17.06 1.64 -8.17
CA ASN A 69 17.15 3.10 -8.16
C ASN A 69 17.56 3.66 -9.54
N PHE A 70 18.46 2.97 -10.25
CA PHE A 70 18.84 3.36 -11.62
C PHE A 70 17.66 3.24 -12.58
N TYR A 71 16.91 2.13 -12.52
CA TYR A 71 15.71 1.95 -13.32
C TYR A 71 14.66 3.04 -13.03
N PHE A 72 14.34 3.26 -11.75
CA PHE A 72 13.31 4.21 -11.35
C PHE A 72 13.66 5.68 -11.65
N LYS A 73 14.94 6.07 -11.51
CA LYS A 73 15.37 7.46 -11.72
C LYS A 73 15.74 7.77 -13.17
N SER A 74 16.27 6.79 -13.90
CA SER A 74 16.87 7.03 -15.22
C SER A 74 16.12 6.36 -16.36
N ILE A 75 15.46 5.22 -16.16
CA ILE A 75 14.78 4.49 -17.24
C ILE A 75 13.30 4.87 -17.28
N LEU A 76 12.59 4.72 -16.16
CA LEU A 76 11.14 4.89 -16.10
C LEU A 76 10.66 6.29 -16.55
N PRO A 77 11.29 7.41 -16.12
CA PRO A 77 10.84 8.74 -16.55
C PRO A 77 11.07 8.98 -18.04
N ASN A 78 12.15 8.42 -18.60
CA ASN A 78 12.46 8.54 -20.02
C ASN A 78 11.54 7.67 -20.88
N LEU A 79 11.17 6.48 -20.41
CA LEU A 79 10.19 5.62 -21.07
C LEU A 79 8.78 6.26 -21.05
N GLY A 80 8.38 6.86 -19.92
CA GLY A 80 7.12 7.57 -19.77
C GLY A 80 6.98 8.75 -20.73
N LYS A 81 8.08 9.52 -20.92
CA LYS A 81 8.14 10.60 -21.92
C LYS A 81 7.99 10.12 -23.37
N TRP A 82 8.39 8.88 -23.66
CA TRP A 82 8.44 8.34 -25.02
C TRP A 82 7.16 7.60 -25.41
N VAL A 83 6.51 6.92 -24.45
CA VAL A 83 5.37 6.03 -24.71
C VAL A 83 4.01 6.70 -24.46
N SER A 84 3.92 7.70 -23.57
CA SER A 84 2.64 8.25 -23.13
C SER A 84 2.45 9.73 -23.46
N LYS A 85 1.23 10.09 -23.90
CA LYS A 85 0.76 11.49 -23.96
C LYS A 85 0.43 12.06 -22.57
N ASP A 86 0.29 11.21 -21.56
CA ASP A 86 0.09 11.61 -20.17
C ASP A 86 1.37 11.38 -19.36
N GLN A 87 2.22 12.42 -19.35
CA GLN A 87 3.49 12.43 -18.62
C GLN A 87 3.27 12.36 -17.10
N ARG A 88 2.10 12.78 -16.59
CA ARG A 88 1.86 12.93 -15.15
C ARG A 88 1.79 11.59 -14.43
N ALA A 89 1.17 10.57 -15.04
CA ALA A 89 1.08 9.23 -14.44
C ALA A 89 2.47 8.59 -14.19
N TYR A 90 3.42 8.84 -15.10
CA TYR A 90 4.78 8.29 -15.02
C TYR A 90 5.71 9.10 -14.11
N THR A 91 5.34 10.33 -13.76
CA THR A 91 5.98 11.13 -12.70
C THR A 91 5.39 10.79 -11.33
N TYR A 92 4.07 10.68 -11.25
CA TYR A 92 3.33 10.39 -10.01
C TYR A 92 3.67 9.02 -9.41
N LEU A 93 3.87 7.99 -10.24
CA LEU A 93 4.17 6.66 -9.74
C LEU A 93 5.50 6.62 -8.94
N PRO A 94 6.65 7.08 -9.47
CA PRO A 94 7.87 7.24 -8.69
C PRO A 94 7.71 8.05 -7.40
N GLU A 95 7.00 9.18 -7.48
CA GLU A 95 6.82 10.10 -6.36
C GLU A 95 5.99 9.46 -5.23
N SER A 96 4.86 8.83 -5.58
CA SER A 96 4.02 8.12 -4.61
C SER A 96 4.74 6.93 -3.97
N VAL A 97 5.51 6.16 -4.75
CA VAL A 97 6.35 5.07 -4.22
C VAL A 97 7.45 5.60 -3.30
N GLU A 98 7.96 6.82 -3.54
CA GLU A 98 8.98 7.44 -2.69
C GLU A 98 8.43 8.03 -1.40
N ALA A 99 7.22 8.59 -1.44
CA ALA A 99 6.55 9.16 -0.27
C ALA A 99 5.95 8.10 0.67
N PHE A 100 5.55 6.94 0.14
CA PHE A 100 4.86 5.92 0.91
C PHE A 100 5.75 5.31 2.02
N PRO A 101 5.30 5.24 3.29
CA PRO A 101 6.02 4.51 4.33
C PRO A 101 6.00 3.03 4.01
N TYR A 102 7.16 2.37 4.03
CA TYR A 102 7.28 0.94 3.71
C TYR A 102 8.11 0.19 4.76
N GLY A 103 7.99 -1.14 4.77
CA GLY A 103 8.66 -1.99 5.73
C GLY A 103 8.14 -1.74 7.14
N GLN A 104 9.06 -1.61 8.11
CA GLN A 104 8.69 -1.38 9.51
C GLN A 104 7.85 -0.11 9.69
N LYS A 105 8.17 0.97 8.96
CA LYS A 105 7.40 2.22 9.06
C LYS A 105 5.93 2.06 8.71
N PHE A 106 5.59 1.16 7.78
CA PHE A 106 4.19 0.89 7.46
C PHE A 106 3.52 0.07 8.56
N LEU A 107 4.23 -0.89 9.15
CA LEU A 107 3.74 -1.65 10.30
C LEU A 107 3.48 -0.71 11.49
N ASP A 108 4.38 0.24 11.75
CA ASP A 108 4.22 1.22 12.83
C ASP A 108 2.93 2.05 12.66
N VAL A 109 2.57 2.40 11.42
CA VAL A 109 1.30 3.10 11.10
C VAL A 109 0.10 2.18 11.27
N MET A 110 0.20 0.90 10.91
CA MET A 110 -0.88 -0.06 11.18
C MET A 110 -1.08 -0.25 12.69
N GLU A 111 0.00 -0.42 13.44
CA GLU A 111 -0.04 -0.61 14.89
C GLU A 111 -0.59 0.63 15.60
N SER A 112 -0.29 1.84 15.14
CA SER A 112 -0.81 3.09 15.73
C SER A 112 -2.33 3.22 15.63
N VAL A 113 -2.96 2.58 14.64
CA VAL A 113 -4.42 2.56 14.46
C VAL A 113 -5.09 1.29 15.01
N GLY A 114 -4.34 0.47 15.77
CA GLY A 114 -4.88 -0.64 16.55
C GLY A 114 -4.71 -2.03 15.94
N TYR A 115 -4.03 -2.17 14.79
CA TYR A 115 -3.71 -3.51 14.28
C TYR A 115 -2.73 -4.23 15.19
N THR A 116 -2.93 -5.53 15.34
CA THR A 116 -2.03 -6.43 16.08
C THR A 116 -1.51 -7.54 15.15
N ASN A 117 -0.53 -8.32 15.64
CA ASN A 117 0.08 -9.43 14.89
C ASN A 117 0.57 -9.04 13.49
N THR A 118 1.08 -7.82 13.39
CA THR A 118 1.51 -7.19 12.15
C THR A 118 2.74 -7.90 11.56
N LYS A 119 2.74 -8.09 10.24
CA LYS A 119 3.87 -8.73 9.52
C LYS A 119 4.13 -8.03 8.21
N CYS A 120 5.40 -7.87 7.87
CA CYS A 120 5.86 -7.45 6.55
C CYS A 120 6.56 -8.64 5.87
N ILE A 121 6.11 -9.00 4.67
CA ILE A 121 6.65 -10.08 3.86
C ILE A 121 7.17 -9.47 2.56
N PRO A 122 8.48 -9.19 2.45
CA PRO A 122 9.07 -8.64 1.24
C PRO A 122 8.95 -9.61 0.06
N LEU A 123 8.61 -9.07 -1.11
CA LEU A 123 8.51 -9.80 -2.37
C LEU A 123 9.54 -9.26 -3.36
N THR A 124 10.07 -10.13 -4.22
CA THR A 124 11.00 -9.76 -5.29
C THR A 124 12.11 -8.83 -4.79
N PHE A 125 12.86 -9.30 -3.78
CA PHE A 125 13.94 -8.54 -3.15
C PHE A 125 13.50 -7.23 -2.46
N GLY A 126 12.21 -7.07 -2.16
CA GLY A 126 11.65 -5.88 -1.52
C GLY A 126 11.23 -4.80 -2.50
N ILE A 127 10.88 -5.14 -3.74
CA ILE A 127 10.23 -4.18 -4.65
C ILE A 127 8.78 -3.94 -4.24
N ALA A 128 8.13 -4.96 -3.72
CA ALA A 128 6.82 -4.89 -3.11
C ALA A 128 6.85 -5.66 -1.80
N SER A 129 5.87 -5.43 -0.94
CA SER A 129 5.72 -6.18 0.30
C SER A 129 4.24 -6.50 0.53
N ILE A 130 3.98 -7.67 1.09
CA ILE A 130 2.69 -7.99 1.69
C ILE A 130 2.75 -7.60 3.16
N TYR A 131 1.77 -6.82 3.61
CA TYR A 131 1.56 -6.46 4.98
C TYR A 131 0.30 -7.14 5.49
N THR A 132 0.38 -7.76 6.67
CA THR A 132 -0.79 -8.35 7.31
C THR A 132 -0.99 -7.75 8.69
N GLY A 133 -2.23 -7.65 9.14
CA GLY A 133 -2.58 -7.29 10.51
C GLY A 133 -3.93 -7.88 10.91
N GLU A 134 -4.14 -8.05 12.21
CA GLU A 134 -5.38 -8.55 12.81
C GLU A 134 -6.01 -7.42 13.64
N LYS A 135 -7.33 -7.45 13.82
CA LYS A 135 -8.04 -6.49 14.68
C LYS A 135 -7.65 -6.64 16.14
#